data_AF-A0A9E5R3W9-F1
#
_entry.id   AF-A0A9E5R3W9-F1
#
_cell.length_a   1.000
_cell.length_b   1.000
_cell.length_c   1.000
_cell.angle_alpha   90.00
_cell.angle_beta   90.00
_cell.angle_gamma   90.00
#
_symmetry.space_group_name_H-M   'P 1'
#
loop_
_entity.id
_entity.type
_entity.pdbx_description
1 polymer ?
#
loop_
_entity_poly.entity_id
_entity_poly.type
_entity_poly.pdbx_seq_one_letter_code
_entity_poly.pdbx_strand_id
1 'polypeptide(L)'
;VLAEHHGPALEQAAAQVNVAGAYTWGGETYKQVPRGYPADHPRAEWLKYTGLAVFAPPLPIEHAREASLIDAAMGHFQQMAPVYRWLRAALYS
;
A
#
# COMPACT_ATOMS: atom_id res chain seq x y z
N VAL A 1 -6.85 -18.23 9.91
CA VAL A 1 -5.72 -18.66 9.04
C VAL A 1 -5.22 -17.53 8.15
N LEU A 2 -6.02 -16.93 7.25
CA LEU A 2 -5.60 -15.81 6.36
C LEU A 2 -5.03 -14.57 7.08
N ALA A 3 -5.56 -14.22 8.25
CA ALA A 3 -5.18 -13.00 8.98
C ALA A 3 -3.83 -13.08 9.74
N GLU A 4 -3.34 -14.28 10.06
CA GLU A 4 -2.14 -14.43 10.92
C GLU A 4 -0.82 -14.38 10.14
N HIS A 5 -0.79 -14.91 8.92
CA HIS A 5 0.44 -14.96 8.12
C HIS A 5 0.60 -13.73 7.22
N HIS A 6 -0.49 -13.22 6.63
CA HIS A 6 -0.42 -12.06 5.74
C HIS A 6 -0.40 -10.73 6.49
N GLY A 7 -0.85 -10.68 7.74
CA GLY A 7 -0.89 -9.46 8.54
C GLY A 7 0.49 -8.83 8.81
N PRO A 8 1.47 -9.59 9.36
CA PRO A 8 2.82 -9.06 9.57
C PRO A 8 3.52 -8.71 8.25
N ALA A 9 3.27 -9.48 7.18
CA ALA A 9 3.83 -9.20 5.86
C ALA A 9 3.29 -7.89 5.26
N LEU A 10 2.03 -7.53 5.54
CA LEU A 10 1.46 -6.23 5.15
C LEU A 10 2.20 -5.09 5.85
N GLU A 11 2.38 -5.19 7.17
CA GLU A 11 3.07 -4.16 7.97
C GLU A 11 4.49 -3.92 7.45
N GLN A 12 5.21 -4.99 7.10
CA GLN A 12 6.54 -4.91 6.49
C GLN A 12 6.52 -4.24 5.11
N ALA A 13 5.59 -4.64 4.24
CA ALA A 13 5.45 -4.03 2.92
C ALA A 13 5.09 -2.54 3.02
N ALA A 14 4.20 -2.18 3.94
CA ALA A 14 3.81 -0.81 4.18
C ALA A 14 4.96 0.04 4.73
N ALA A 15 5.75 -0.49 5.66
CA ALA A 15 6.93 0.18 6.17
C ALA A 15 7.96 0.48 5.07
N GLN A 16 8.19 -0.48 4.15
CA GLN A 16 9.10 -0.27 3.02
C GLN A 16 8.62 0.85 2.09
N VAL A 17 7.34 0.87 1.76
CA VAL A 17 6.76 1.94 0.91
C VAL A 17 6.82 3.30 1.60
N ASN A 18 6.45 3.36 2.88
CA ASN A 18 6.44 4.62 3.64
C ASN A 18 7.85 5.23 3.78
N VAL A 19 8.91 4.41 3.76
CA VAL A 19 10.30 4.89 3.75
C VAL A 19 10.78 5.29 2.35
N ALA A 20 10.30 4.62 1.31
CA ALA A 20 10.78 4.82 -0.06
C ALA A 20 10.36 6.17 -0.67
N GLY A 21 9.23 6.75 -0.26
CA GLY A 21 8.80 8.04 -0.79
C GLY A 21 7.45 8.51 -0.27
N ALA A 22 7.01 9.66 -0.78
CA ALA A 22 5.72 10.27 -0.46
C ALA A 22 4.58 9.57 -1.21
N TYR A 23 4.25 8.35 -0.78
CA TYR A 23 3.14 7.56 -1.33
C TYR A 23 1.86 7.76 -0.52
N THR A 24 0.71 7.71 -1.20
CA THR A 24 -0.61 7.85 -0.55
C THR A 24 -1.35 6.53 -0.56
N TRP A 25 -1.92 6.17 0.58
CA TRP A 25 -2.78 4.99 0.73
C TRP A 25 -4.22 5.33 0.36
N GLY A 26 -4.90 4.42 -0.32
CA GLY A 26 -6.31 4.55 -0.68
C GLY A 26 -7.13 3.33 -0.28
N GLY A 27 -8.44 3.51 -0.27
CA GLY A 27 -9.42 2.48 0.10
C GLY A 27 -9.79 2.47 1.59
N GLU A 28 -9.32 3.46 2.37
CA GLU A 28 -9.85 3.73 3.70
C GLU A 28 -11.34 4.07 3.59
N THR A 29 -12.16 3.31 4.31
CA THR A 29 -13.63 3.42 4.21
C THR A 29 -14.27 3.67 5.58
N TYR A 30 -13.66 3.16 6.64
CA TYR A 30 -14.19 3.27 8.00
C TYR A 30 -13.40 4.30 8.82
N LYS A 31 -14.11 5.12 9.60
CA LYS A 31 -13.48 6.05 10.56
C LYS A 31 -12.99 5.36 11.84
N GLN A 32 -13.52 4.17 12.13
CA GLN A 32 -13.27 3.39 13.34
C GLN A 32 -13.06 1.93 12.97
N VAL A 33 -12.41 1.18 13.86
CA VAL A 33 -12.25 -0.27 13.71
C VAL A 33 -13.64 -0.93 13.57
N PRO A 34 -13.86 -1.78 12.55
CA PRO A 34 -15.14 -2.46 12.36
C PRO A 34 -15.54 -3.31 13.57
N ARG A 35 -16.86 -3.52 13.73
CA ARG A 35 -17.40 -4.41 14.76
C ARG A 35 -16.82 -5.81 14.60
N GLY A 36 -16.47 -6.45 15.73
CA GLY A 36 -15.87 -7.79 15.76
C GLY A 36 -14.36 -7.80 16.00
N TYR A 37 -13.71 -6.64 16.06
CA TYR A 37 -12.32 -6.50 16.47
C TYR A 37 -12.20 -5.56 17.69
N PRO A 38 -11.22 -5.80 18.59
CA PRO A 38 -10.86 -4.86 19.63
C PRO A 38 -10.44 -3.50 19.04
N ALA A 39 -10.76 -2.40 19.72
CA ALA A 39 -10.37 -1.06 19.27
C ALA A 39 -8.84 -0.87 19.24
N ASP A 40 -8.13 -1.58 20.12
CA ASP A 40 -6.67 -1.63 20.25
C ASP A 40 -6.02 -2.77 19.47
N HIS A 41 -6.74 -3.35 18.49
CA HIS A 41 -6.18 -4.43 17.68
C HIS A 41 -4.85 -3.99 17.04
N PRO A 42 -3.80 -4.84 17.00
CA PRO A 42 -2.48 -4.47 16.47
C PRO A 42 -2.51 -3.89 15.04
N ARG A 43 -3.55 -4.22 14.27
CA ARG A 43 -3.80 -3.77 12.90
C ARG A 43 -5.04 -2.87 12.76
N ALA A 44 -5.43 -2.18 13.82
CA ALA A 44 -6.61 -1.32 13.87
C ALA A 44 -6.68 -0.35 12.68
N GLU A 45 -5.55 0.26 12.30
CA GLU A 45 -5.48 1.17 11.15
C GLU A 45 -5.79 0.46 9.83
N TRP A 46 -5.22 -0.72 9.59
CA TRP A 46 -5.46 -1.47 8.34
C TRP A 46 -6.87 -2.03 8.25
N LEU A 47 -7.51 -2.35 9.37
CA LEU A 47 -8.90 -2.84 9.39
C LEU A 47 -9.93 -1.79 8.93
N LYS A 48 -9.54 -0.51 8.84
CA LYS A 48 -10.39 0.57 8.32
C LYS A 48 -10.51 0.58 6.80
N TYR A 49 -9.70 -0.22 6.11
CA TYR A 49 -9.62 -0.28 4.66
C TYR A 49 -10.47 -1.45 4.12
N THR A 50 -11.43 -1.16 3.23
CA THR A 50 -12.21 -2.21 2.54
C THR A 50 -11.56 -2.63 1.22
N GLY A 51 -10.70 -1.78 0.68
CA GLY A 51 -9.76 -2.08 -0.38
C GLY A 51 -8.42 -1.44 -0.03
N LEU A 52 -7.35 -1.95 -0.63
CA LEU A 52 -6.00 -1.42 -0.38
C LEU A 52 -5.36 -1.01 -1.70
N ALA A 53 -4.98 0.27 -1.80
CA ALA A 53 -4.27 0.82 -2.93
C ALA A 53 -3.14 1.74 -2.45
N VAL A 54 -2.09 1.87 -3.26
CA VAL A 54 -0.98 2.81 -3.05
C VAL A 54 -0.81 3.62 -4.32
N PHE A 55 -0.71 4.93 -4.17
CA PHE A 55 -0.57 5.87 -5.27
C PHE A 55 0.76 6.62 -5.17
N ALA A 56 1.46 6.67 -6.30
CA ALA A 56 2.58 7.59 -6.49
C ALA A 56 2.08 9.04 -6.58
N PRO A 57 2.91 10.00 -6.15
CA PRO A 57 2.62 11.41 -6.44
C PRO A 57 2.57 11.63 -7.95
N PRO A 58 1.80 12.63 -8.42
CA PRO A 58 1.79 12.96 -9.83
C PRO A 58 3.18 13.39 -10.27
N LEU A 59 3.63 12.87 -11.41
CA LEU A 59 4.83 13.38 -12.07
C LEU A 59 4.53 14.78 -12.63
N PRO A 60 5.44 15.76 -12.47
CA PRO A 60 5.23 17.09 -13.04
C PRO A 60 5.12 17.02 -14.57
N ILE A 61 4.20 17.78 -15.16
CA ILE A 61 3.84 17.72 -16.58
C ILE A 61 5.03 18.04 -17.50
N GLU A 62 5.99 18.80 -17.00
CA GLU A 62 7.23 19.16 -17.67
C GLU A 62 8.04 17.91 -18.07
N HIS A 63 8.00 16.86 -17.23
CA HIS A 63 8.68 15.59 -17.49
C HIS A 63 7.99 14.76 -18.58
N ALA A 64 6.78 15.12 -19.03
CA ALA A 64 6.02 14.31 -20.00
C ALA A 64 6.71 14.17 -21.36
N ARG A 65 7.64 15.08 -21.69
CA ARG A 65 8.43 15.04 -22.93
C ARG A 65 9.86 14.52 -22.74
N GLU A 66 10.22 14.18 -21.51
CA GLU A 66 11.57 13.70 -21.22
C GLU A 66 11.70 12.21 -21.53
N ALA A 67 12.85 11.81 -22.05
CA ALA A 67 13.16 10.40 -22.29
C ALA A 67 13.15 9.56 -21.00
N SER A 68 13.38 10.20 -19.84
CA SER A 68 13.37 9.62 -18.49
C SER A 68 11.98 9.33 -17.93
N LEU A 69 10.89 9.76 -18.60
CA LEU A 69 9.52 9.62 -18.09
C LEU A 69 9.20 8.17 -17.67
N ILE A 70 9.55 7.22 -18.53
CA ILE A 70 9.28 5.80 -18.29
C ILE A 70 10.08 5.29 -17.10
N ASP A 71 11.34 5.69 -16.98
CA ASP A 71 12.20 5.29 -15.86
C ASP A 71 11.72 5.89 -14.54
N ALA A 72 11.27 7.14 -14.54
CA ALA A 72 10.69 7.80 -13.37
C ALA A 72 9.40 7.10 -12.91
N ALA A 73 8.48 6.82 -13.83
CA ALA A 73 7.25 6.09 -13.54
C ALA A 73 7.56 4.66 -13.04
N MET A 74 8.50 3.97 -13.69
CA MET A 74 8.93 2.63 -13.30
C MET A 74 9.57 2.63 -11.91
N GLY A 75 10.36 3.65 -11.58
CA GLY A 75 10.94 3.83 -10.24
C GLY A 75 9.86 3.86 -9.16
N HIS A 76 8.76 4.57 -9.37
CA HIS A 76 7.62 4.56 -8.45
C HIS A 76 6.98 3.18 -8.33
N PHE A 77 6.74 2.48 -9.46
CA PHE A 77 6.17 1.13 -9.41
C PHE A 77 7.08 0.13 -8.68
N GLN A 78 8.39 0.23 -8.86
CA GLN A 78 9.37 -0.60 -8.16
C GLN A 78 9.35 -0.35 -6.66
N GLN A 79 9.26 0.91 -6.23
CA GLN A 79 9.16 1.28 -4.82
C GLN A 79 7.84 0.83 -4.19
N MET A 80 6.73 0.87 -4.93
CA MET A 80 5.42 0.37 -4.47
C MET A 80 5.27 -1.17 -4.59
N ALA A 81 6.20 -1.85 -5.27
CA ALA A 81 6.13 -3.29 -5.55
C ALA A 81 6.00 -4.21 -4.31
N PRO A 82 6.53 -3.88 -3.11
CA PRO A 82 6.31 -4.69 -1.91
C PRO A 82 4.82 -4.92 -1.63
N VAL A 83 3.98 -3.89 -1.77
CA VAL A 83 2.54 -3.98 -1.52
C VAL A 83 1.84 -4.80 -2.61
N TYR A 84 2.22 -4.62 -3.88
CA TYR A 84 1.71 -5.46 -4.97
C TYR A 84 2.04 -6.95 -4.76
N ARG A 85 3.27 -7.26 -4.36
CA ARG A 85 3.69 -8.65 -4.07
C ARG A 85 2.90 -9.23 -2.91
N TRP A 86 2.66 -8.45 -1.87
CA TRP A 86 1.81 -8.85 -0.76
C TRP A 86 0.36 -9.11 -1.21
N LEU A 87 -0.26 -8.20 -1.97
CA LEU A 87 -1.61 -8.37 -2.50
C LEU A 87 -1.75 -9.66 -3.30
N ARG A 88 -0.77 -9.92 -4.19
CA ARG A 88 -0.74 -11.16 -4.96
C ARG A 88 -0.63 -12.39 -4.07
N ALA A 89 0.24 -12.37 -3.07
CA ALA A 89 0.36 -13.48 -2.13
C ALA A 89 -0.94 -13.70 -1.34
N ALA A 90 -1.61 -12.63 -0.89
CA ALA A 90 -2.83 -12.70 -0.10
C ALA A 90 -4.06 -13.19 -0.88
N LEU A 91 -4.13 -12.91 -2.18
CA LEU A 91 -5.27 -13.27 -3.03
C LEU A 91 -5.16 -14.67 -3.65
N TYR A 92 -3.96 -15.23 -3.75
CA TYR A 92 -3.70 -16.51 -4.43
C TYR A 92 -3.08 -17.59 -3.51
N SER A 93 -3.07 -17.38 -2.18
CA SER A 93 -2.62 -18.35 -1.17
C SER A 93 -3.72 -19.30 -0.71
#